data_AF-A0AAE1SAH0-F1
#
_entry.id   AF-A0AAE1SAH0-F1
#
_cell.length_a   1.000
_cell.length_b   1.000
_cell.length_c   1.000
_cell.angle_alpha   90.00
_cell.angle_beta   90.00
_cell.angle_gamma   90.00
#
_symmetry.space_group_name_H-M   'P 1'
#
loop_
_entity.id
_entity.type
_entity.pdbx_description
1 polymer ?
#
loop_
_entity_poly.entity_id
_entity_poly.type
_entity_poly.pdbx_seq_one_letter_code
_entity_poly.pdbx_strand_id
1 'polypeptide(L)'
;MGHSQLEALFISALEDLLRMSKPLSRLPIIFFLFAHLFHASQADLGTASQYSPPYTPTACFGNDATQFPSSNFFAAAGEGIWDNGAACGRQYLISCINSVLPRACKHGETIQIKIVDRARTSLSRPTREGTTMVLSNAALSAIAVPHAPSLNIDFRQ
;
A
#
# COMPACT_ATOMS: atom_id res chain seq x y z
N MET A 1 4.28 19.85 -10.97
CA MET A 1 4.52 20.70 -12.17
C MET A 1 5.26 19.99 -13.32
N GLY A 2 5.86 18.81 -13.13
CA GLY A 2 6.57 18.09 -14.21
C GLY A 2 5.73 17.14 -15.07
N HIS A 3 4.52 16.75 -14.65
CA HIS A 3 3.70 15.75 -15.36
C HIS A 3 3.01 16.30 -16.63
N SER A 4 2.67 17.60 -16.64
CA SER A 4 1.91 18.21 -17.74
C SER A 4 2.73 18.50 -19.00
N GLN A 5 4.05 18.66 -18.90
CA GLN A 5 4.90 18.93 -20.07
C GLN A 5 5.20 17.67 -20.88
N LEU A 6 5.31 16.50 -20.24
CA LEU A 6 5.47 15.24 -20.94
C LEU A 6 4.19 14.86 -21.71
N GLU A 7 3.01 15.10 -21.14
CA GLU A 7 1.74 14.84 -21.82
C GLU A 7 1.56 15.72 -23.06
N ALA A 8 1.93 17.00 -23.00
CA ALA A 8 1.81 17.92 -24.13
C ALA A 8 2.71 17.53 -25.31
N LEU A 9 3.96 17.12 -25.05
CA LEU A 9 4.90 16.66 -26.08
C LEU A 9 4.48 15.32 -26.70
N PHE A 10 3.83 14.46 -25.91
CA PHE A 10 3.30 13.19 -26.39
C PHE A 10 2.09 13.40 -27.32
N ILE A 11 1.20 14.35 -27.00
CA ILE A 11 0.04 14.70 -27.83
C ILE A 11 0.47 15.27 -29.18
N SER A 12 1.43 16.21 -29.21
CA SER A 12 1.90 16.82 -30.48
C SER A 12 2.57 15.80 -31.39
N ALA A 13 3.40 14.91 -30.82
CA ALA A 13 4.02 13.82 -31.58
C ALA A 13 2.99 12.81 -32.13
N LEU A 14 1.90 12.59 -31.39
CA LEU A 14 0.80 11.73 -31.81
C LEU A 14 0.03 12.32 -33.01
N GLU A 15 -0.22 13.63 -33.00
CA GLU A 15 -0.90 14.34 -34.10
C GLU A 15 -0.09 14.28 -35.40
N ASP A 16 1.22 14.48 -35.33
CA ASP A 16 2.11 14.40 -36.50
C ASP A 16 2.20 12.97 -37.06
N LEU A 17 2.26 11.96 -36.19
CA LEU A 17 2.28 10.54 -36.59
C LEU A 17 0.95 10.07 -37.20
N LEU A 18 -0.19 10.58 -36.70
CA LEU A 18 -1.52 10.31 -37.27
C LEU A 18 -1.68 10.93 -38.66
N ARG A 19 -1.02 12.07 -38.92
CA ARG A 19 -1.05 12.77 -40.21
C ARG A 19 -0.26 12.06 -41.30
N MET A 20 0.77 11.29 -40.94
CA MET A 20 1.66 10.63 -41.89
C MET A 20 1.25 9.20 -42.29
N SER A 21 0.31 8.56 -41.58
CA SER A 21 0.00 7.13 -41.79
C SER A 21 -1.21 6.86 -42.69
N LYS A 22 -0.96 6.18 -43.81
CA LYS A 22 -1.95 5.63 -44.75
C LYS A 22 -2.89 4.62 -44.05
N PRO A 23 -4.16 4.47 -44.49
CA PRO A 23 -5.20 3.75 -43.75
C PRO A 23 -4.90 2.26 -43.48
N LEU A 24 -4.05 1.62 -44.31
CA LEU A 24 -3.71 0.20 -44.18
C LEU A 24 -2.57 -0.09 -43.16
N SER A 25 -1.88 0.94 -42.67
CA SER A 25 -0.69 0.81 -41.79
C SER A 25 -0.94 1.26 -40.34
N ARG A 26 -2.22 1.33 -39.90
CA ARG A 26 -2.59 1.83 -38.58
C ARG A 26 -2.67 0.77 -37.47
N LEU A 27 -2.78 -0.51 -37.83
CA LEU A 27 -2.80 -1.63 -36.88
C LEU A 27 -1.61 -1.68 -35.91
N PRO A 28 -0.33 -1.54 -36.34
CA PRO A 28 0.80 -1.60 -35.42
C PRO A 28 0.86 -0.39 -34.47
N ILE A 29 0.36 0.77 -34.90
CA ILE A 29 0.29 2.00 -34.09
C ILE A 29 -0.76 1.85 -32.99
N ILE A 30 -1.93 1.31 -33.31
CA ILE A 30 -2.99 1.05 -32.33
C ILE A 30 -2.51 0.03 -31.27
N PHE A 31 -1.80 -1.02 -31.68
CA PHE A 31 -1.22 -2.00 -30.75
C PHE A 31 -0.19 -1.39 -29.80
N PHE A 32 0.70 -0.51 -30.31
CA PHE A 32 1.66 0.22 -29.47
C PHE A 32 0.98 1.17 -28.48
N LEU A 33 -0.07 1.90 -28.91
CA LEU A 33 -0.84 2.76 -28.02
C LEU A 33 -1.59 1.97 -26.94
N PHE A 34 -2.12 0.79 -27.28
CA PHE A 34 -2.76 -0.10 -26.32
C PHE A 34 -1.75 -0.67 -25.30
N ALA A 35 -0.53 -0.98 -25.72
CA ALA A 35 0.54 -1.44 -24.83
C ALA A 35 0.97 -0.36 -23.81
N HIS A 36 0.96 0.93 -24.20
CA HIS A 36 1.29 2.04 -23.30
C HIS A 36 0.16 2.46 -22.34
N LEU A 37 -1.07 2.01 -22.59
CA LEU A 37 -2.21 2.22 -21.67
C LEU A 37 -2.14 1.32 -20.42
N PHE A 38 -1.31 0.28 -20.42
CA PHE A 38 -1.10 -0.60 -19.26
C PHE A 38 -0.03 -0.08 -18.30
N HIS A 39 -0.07 1.19 -17.93
CA HIS A 39 0.56 1.62 -16.68
C HIS A 39 -0.38 1.27 -15.52
N ALA A 40 -0.55 -0.02 -15.26
CA ALA A 40 -1.35 -0.50 -14.15
C ALA A 40 -0.65 -0.08 -12.84
N SER A 41 -1.27 0.83 -12.09
CA SER A 41 -0.86 1.07 -10.70
C SER A 41 -1.11 -0.21 -9.92
N GLN A 42 -0.04 -0.91 -9.53
CA GLN A 42 -0.14 -2.13 -8.74
C GLN A 42 -0.33 -1.73 -7.27
N ALA A 43 -1.59 -1.64 -6.85
CA ALA A 43 -1.95 -1.57 -5.44
C ALA A 43 -2.53 -2.93 -5.05
N ASP A 44 -1.95 -3.55 -4.04
CA ASP A 44 -2.47 -4.78 -3.47
C ASP A 44 -3.61 -4.48 -2.50
N LEU A 45 -4.55 -5.40 -2.39
CA LEU A 45 -5.67 -5.30 -1.46
C LEU A 45 -5.44 -6.22 -0.26
N GLY A 46 -5.73 -5.71 0.92
CA GLY A 46 -5.52 -6.45 2.15
C GLY A 46 -6.46 -6.04 3.26
N THR A 47 -6.27 -6.67 4.41
CA THR A 47 -6.97 -6.31 5.64
C THR A 47 -6.00 -5.79 6.69
N ALA A 48 -6.47 -4.82 7.47
CA ALA A 48 -5.75 -4.30 8.61
C ALA A 48 -6.57 -4.45 9.90
N SER A 49 -5.86 -4.68 11.01
CA SER A 49 -6.43 -4.66 12.37
C SER A 49 -5.50 -3.92 13.33
N GLN A 50 -5.92 -3.80 14.59
CA GLN A 50 -5.21 -3.03 15.61
C GLN A 50 -4.07 -3.82 16.25
N TYR A 51 -2.90 -3.21 16.36
CA TYR A 51 -1.74 -3.67 17.13
C TYR A 51 -1.66 -2.85 18.42
N SER A 52 -2.00 -3.48 19.55
CA SER A 52 -1.93 -2.87 20.88
C SER A 52 -0.57 -3.15 21.54
N PRO A 53 -0.09 -2.30 22.46
CA PRO A 53 1.05 -2.61 23.31
C PRO A 53 0.78 -3.84 24.20
N PRO A 54 1.84 -4.55 24.67
CA PRO A 54 3.26 -4.28 24.41
C PRO A 54 3.69 -4.65 22.99
N TYR A 55 4.56 -3.82 22.39
CA TYR A 55 5.07 -4.00 21.02
C TYR A 55 6.35 -4.82 20.92
N THR A 56 6.93 -5.21 22.06
CA THR A 56 8.19 -5.96 22.14
C THR A 56 8.00 -7.18 23.04
N PRO A 57 8.75 -8.28 22.79
CA PRO A 57 9.70 -8.47 21.70
C PRO A 57 9.01 -8.66 20.35
N THR A 58 9.65 -8.21 19.27
CA THR A 58 9.20 -8.46 17.90
C THR A 58 9.94 -9.64 17.28
N ALA A 59 9.34 -10.23 16.25
CA ALA A 59 9.98 -11.27 15.43
C ALA A 59 11.17 -10.74 14.61
N CYS A 60 11.23 -9.44 14.29
CA CYS A 60 12.31 -8.88 13.46
C CYS A 60 13.58 -8.60 14.26
N PHE A 61 13.48 -7.85 15.36
CA PHE A 61 14.65 -7.38 16.12
C PHE A 61 14.47 -7.49 17.64
N GLY A 62 13.54 -8.33 18.10
CA GLY A 62 13.35 -8.63 19.52
C GLY A 62 13.00 -7.38 20.32
N ASN A 63 13.80 -7.09 21.35
CA ASN A 63 13.58 -5.97 22.27
C ASN A 63 14.24 -4.65 21.83
N ASP A 64 14.82 -4.59 20.63
CA ASP A 64 15.49 -3.37 20.15
C ASP A 64 14.46 -2.27 19.87
N ALA A 65 14.42 -1.24 20.70
CA ALA A 65 13.50 -0.12 20.55
C ALA A 65 13.84 0.78 19.34
N THR A 66 15.08 0.72 18.81
CA THR A 66 15.49 1.53 17.66
C THR A 66 14.83 1.06 16.36
N GLN A 67 14.22 -0.13 16.36
CA GLN A 67 13.44 -0.63 15.22
C GLN A 67 12.16 0.16 14.97
N PHE A 68 11.63 0.91 15.94
CA PHE A 68 10.38 1.65 15.76
C PHE A 68 10.65 3.03 15.12
N PRO A 69 9.90 3.42 14.08
CA PRO A 69 10.03 4.75 13.49
C PRO A 69 9.52 5.82 14.48
N SER A 70 10.08 7.03 14.44
CA SER A 70 9.69 8.14 15.32
C SER A 70 8.22 8.58 15.16
N SER A 71 7.63 8.36 13.99
CA SER A 71 6.19 8.57 13.73
C SER A 71 5.29 7.58 14.45
N ASN A 72 5.85 6.49 14.99
CA ASN A 72 5.13 5.31 15.44
C ASN A 72 4.27 4.65 14.35
N PHE A 73 4.58 4.89 13.07
CA PHE A 73 3.89 4.23 11.95
C PHE A 73 4.56 2.91 11.60
N PHE A 74 4.15 1.86 12.31
CA PHE A 74 4.64 0.51 12.09
C PHE A 74 3.51 -0.52 12.14
N ALA A 75 3.82 -1.73 11.68
CA ALA A 75 2.90 -2.85 11.68
C ALA A 75 3.59 -4.20 11.90
N ALA A 76 2.81 -5.20 12.29
CA ALA A 76 3.17 -6.61 12.19
C ALA A 76 2.64 -7.19 10.87
N ALA A 77 3.46 -7.95 10.16
CA ALA A 77 3.10 -8.59 8.90
C ALA A 77 2.33 -9.90 9.14
N GLY A 78 1.20 -10.04 8.46
CA GLY A 78 0.46 -11.30 8.36
C GLY A 78 1.20 -12.34 7.54
N GLU A 79 0.78 -13.60 7.64
CA GLU A 79 1.47 -14.72 6.99
C GLU A 79 1.57 -14.57 5.46
N GLY A 80 0.61 -13.91 4.83
CA GLY A 80 0.62 -13.67 3.38
C GLY A 80 1.71 -12.71 2.90
N ILE A 81 2.24 -11.84 3.77
CA ILE A 81 3.28 -10.87 3.42
C ILE A 81 4.55 -11.01 4.29
N TRP A 82 4.56 -11.92 5.28
CA TRP A 82 5.68 -12.11 6.20
C TRP A 82 6.96 -12.58 5.49
N ASP A 83 6.80 -13.40 4.45
CA ASP A 83 7.90 -13.84 3.57
C ASP A 83 9.10 -14.41 4.33
N ASN A 84 8.83 -15.31 5.29
CA ASN A 84 9.83 -15.93 6.16
C ASN A 84 10.80 -14.92 6.84
N GLY A 85 10.30 -13.73 7.19
CA GLY A 85 11.07 -12.67 7.84
C GLY A 85 11.71 -11.67 6.88
N ALA A 86 11.67 -11.92 5.56
CA ALA A 86 12.14 -10.95 4.57
C ALA A 86 11.30 -9.66 4.55
N ALA A 87 10.11 -9.68 5.17
CA ALA A 87 9.29 -8.49 5.40
C ALA A 87 9.88 -7.49 6.40
N CYS A 88 10.81 -7.91 7.26
CA CYS A 88 11.37 -7.03 8.29
C CYS A 88 12.01 -5.78 7.70
N GLY A 89 11.58 -4.61 8.17
CA GLY A 89 12.06 -3.32 7.67
C GLY A 89 11.46 -2.87 6.34
N ARG A 90 10.68 -3.70 5.64
CA ARG A 90 9.93 -3.27 4.45
C ARG A 90 8.96 -2.17 4.82
N GLN A 91 8.80 -1.22 3.90
CA GLN A 91 7.91 -0.09 4.06
C GLN A 91 6.76 -0.22 3.08
N TYR A 92 5.57 0.20 3.49
CA TYR A 92 4.39 0.20 2.65
C TYR A 92 3.70 1.55 2.75
N LEU A 93 3.25 2.07 1.61
CA LEU A 93 2.20 3.07 1.57
C LEU A 93 0.86 2.36 1.74
N ILE A 94 0.04 2.82 2.68
CA ILE A 94 -1.26 2.22 2.97
C ILE A 94 -2.35 3.29 3.01
N SER A 95 -3.55 2.94 2.54
CA SER A 95 -4.75 3.76 2.70
C SER A 95 -5.99 2.90 3.03
N CYS A 96 -6.98 3.52 3.66
CA CYS A 96 -8.23 2.85 4.06
C CYS A 96 -9.27 2.94 2.94
N ILE A 97 -9.71 1.79 2.43
CA ILE A 97 -10.74 1.69 1.39
C ILE A 97 -12.13 1.71 2.04
N ASN A 98 -12.37 0.77 2.96
CA ASN A 98 -13.62 0.68 3.72
C ASN A 98 -13.39 -0.07 5.05
N SER A 99 -14.44 -0.14 5.87
CA SER A 99 -14.44 -0.89 7.13
C SER A 99 -15.82 -1.50 7.38
N VAL A 100 -15.85 -2.51 8.25
CA VAL A 100 -17.09 -3.04 8.83
C VAL A 100 -17.84 -1.97 9.62
N LEU A 101 -17.12 -1.03 10.25
CA LEU A 101 -17.74 0.12 10.93
C LEU A 101 -18.03 1.22 9.90
N PRO A 102 -19.30 1.65 9.71
CA PRO A 102 -19.64 2.67 8.74
C PRO A 102 -18.90 3.98 8.99
N ARG A 103 -18.35 4.57 7.91
CA ARG A 103 -17.61 5.86 7.95
C ARG A 103 -16.38 5.85 8.85
N ALA A 104 -15.76 4.69 9.07
CA ALA A 104 -14.53 4.59 9.85
C ALA A 104 -13.28 5.09 9.10
N CYS A 105 -13.19 4.92 7.78
CA CYS A 105 -12.03 5.35 7.01
C CYS A 105 -11.92 6.87 6.91
N LYS A 106 -10.69 7.38 6.97
CA LYS A 106 -10.34 8.75 6.61
C LYS A 106 -9.92 8.78 5.14
N HIS A 107 -10.83 9.21 4.27
CA HIS A 107 -10.58 9.20 2.83
C HIS A 107 -9.52 10.24 2.43
N GLY A 108 -8.66 9.87 1.47
CA GLY A 108 -7.56 10.71 0.98
C GLY A 108 -6.27 10.61 1.81
N GLU A 109 -6.30 9.93 2.95
CA GLU A 109 -5.12 9.74 3.79
C GLU A 109 -4.33 8.51 3.33
N THR A 110 -3.04 8.72 3.06
CA THR A 110 -2.08 7.64 2.78
C THR A 110 -0.87 7.84 3.66
N ILE A 111 -0.49 6.81 4.41
CA ILE A 111 0.67 6.86 5.31
C ILE A 111 1.72 5.83 4.88
N GLN A 112 2.98 6.12 5.19
CA GLN A 112 4.05 5.14 5.10
C GLN A 112 4.22 4.44 6.45
N ILE A 113 4.17 3.11 6.44
CA ILE A 113 4.41 2.26 7.62
C ILE A 113 5.65 1.40 7.40
N LYS A 114 6.27 0.96 8.50
CA LYS A 114 7.35 -0.04 8.49
C LYS A 114 6.92 -1.35 9.15
N ILE A 115 7.26 -2.49 8.55
CA ILE A 115 7.08 -3.79 9.18
C ILE A 115 8.16 -4.02 10.24
N VAL A 116 7.73 -4.27 11.47
CA VAL A 116 8.62 -4.50 12.63
C VAL A 116 8.39 -5.85 13.31
N ASP A 117 7.32 -6.57 12.97
CA ASP A 117 6.95 -7.80 13.68
C ASP A 117 6.19 -8.78 12.76
N ARG A 118 5.95 -10.00 13.25
CA ARG A 118 5.11 -11.02 12.62
C ARG A 118 3.81 -11.18 13.39
N ALA A 119 2.69 -10.96 12.72
CA ALA A 119 1.36 -10.98 13.34
C ALA A 119 1.07 -12.27 14.11
N ARG A 120 1.45 -13.43 13.55
CA ARG A 120 1.17 -14.75 14.15
C ARG A 120 1.90 -15.01 15.47
N THR A 121 3.09 -14.43 15.65
CA THR A 121 3.92 -14.62 16.85
C THR A 121 3.96 -13.40 17.75
N SER A 122 3.39 -12.27 17.32
CA SER A 122 3.28 -11.06 18.13
C SER A 122 2.51 -11.33 19.43
N LEU A 123 2.92 -10.66 20.51
CA LEU A 123 2.24 -10.76 21.80
C LEU A 123 0.79 -10.26 21.72
N SER A 124 0.56 -9.22 20.92
CA SER A 124 -0.75 -8.64 20.70
C SER A 124 -1.33 -9.19 19.41
N ARG A 125 -2.10 -10.27 19.56
CA ARG A 125 -2.70 -10.97 18.42
C ARG A 125 -3.63 -10.04 17.63
N PRO A 126 -3.68 -10.18 16.29
CA PRO A 126 -4.65 -9.47 15.48
C PRO A 126 -6.07 -9.82 15.90
N THR A 127 -6.99 -8.87 15.73
CA THR A 127 -8.42 -9.08 16.00
C THR A 127 -9.02 -10.20 15.13
N ARG A 128 -8.44 -10.46 13.95
CA ARG A 128 -8.83 -11.54 13.05
C ARG A 128 -7.62 -12.32 12.52
N GLU A 129 -7.74 -13.64 12.52
CA GLU A 129 -6.82 -14.53 11.81
C GLU A 129 -6.78 -14.19 10.32
N GLY A 130 -5.61 -14.35 9.69
CA GLY A 130 -5.43 -14.02 8.28
C GLY A 130 -5.37 -12.52 7.94
N THR A 131 -5.32 -11.64 8.94
CA THR A 131 -5.11 -10.20 8.71
C THR A 131 -3.79 -9.96 7.97
N THR A 132 -3.81 -9.14 6.91
CA THR A 132 -2.61 -8.82 6.11
C THR A 132 -1.59 -8.00 6.89
N MET A 133 -2.03 -6.94 7.58
CA MET A 133 -1.18 -6.08 8.40
C MET A 133 -1.83 -5.73 9.74
N VAL A 134 -1.09 -5.81 10.85
CA VAL A 134 -1.58 -5.40 12.17
C VAL A 134 -0.94 -4.07 12.52
N LEU A 135 -1.71 -2.99 12.43
CA LEU A 135 -1.20 -1.62 12.47
C LEU A 135 -1.11 -1.12 13.92
N SER A 136 0.01 -0.50 14.26
CA SER A 136 0.14 0.30 15.50
C SER A 136 -1.02 1.26 15.69
N ASN A 137 -1.32 1.62 16.94
CA ASN A 137 -2.40 2.55 17.27
C ASN A 137 -2.28 3.89 16.52
N ALA A 138 -1.06 4.39 16.36
CA ALA A 138 -0.78 5.62 15.65
C ALA A 138 -1.08 5.48 14.14
N ALA A 139 -0.60 4.41 13.49
CA ALA A 139 -0.88 4.15 12.08
C ALA A 139 -2.39 3.95 11.82
N LEU A 140 -3.07 3.16 12.66
CA LEU A 140 -4.51 2.93 12.53
C LEU A 140 -5.30 4.23 12.64
N SER A 141 -4.97 5.05 13.64
CA SER A 141 -5.65 6.34 13.88
C SER A 141 -5.39 7.38 12.78
N ALA A 142 -4.32 7.22 12.00
CA ALA A 142 -4.02 8.12 10.90
C ALA A 142 -4.92 7.86 9.68
N ILE A 143 -5.31 6.61 9.41
CA ILE A 143 -6.12 6.24 8.24
C ILE A 143 -7.59 5.90 8.56
N ALA A 144 -7.94 5.72 9.83
CA ALA A 144 -9.29 5.41 10.26
C ALA A 144 -9.58 5.93 11.67
N VAL A 145 -10.85 5.85 12.09
CA VAL A 145 -11.21 6.05 13.50
C VAL A 145 -10.57 4.94 14.36
N PRO A 146 -10.10 5.26 15.57
CA PRO A 146 -9.56 4.28 16.50
C PRO A 146 -10.58 3.16 16.78
N HIS A 147 -10.10 1.95 17.09
CA HIS A 147 -10.92 0.78 17.45
C HIS A 147 -11.81 0.20 16.34
N ALA A 148 -11.56 0.55 15.07
CA ALA A 148 -12.15 -0.20 13.97
C ALA A 148 -11.64 -1.66 14.00
N PRO A 149 -12.53 -2.68 14.10
CA PRO A 149 -12.11 -4.07 14.33
C PRO A 149 -11.39 -4.70 13.13
N SER A 150 -11.70 -4.21 11.92
CA SER A 150 -11.06 -4.60 10.67
C SER A 150 -11.25 -3.49 9.64
N LEU A 151 -10.20 -3.19 8.90
CA LEU A 151 -10.20 -2.30 7.75
C LEU A 151 -9.88 -3.11 6.49
N ASN A 152 -10.48 -2.76 5.37
CA ASN A 152 -9.96 -3.13 4.06
C ASN A 152 -9.07 -2.00 3.59
N ILE A 153 -7.84 -2.34 3.25
CA ILE A 153 -6.79 -1.38 2.88
C ILE A 153 -6.30 -1.67 1.47
N ASP A 154 -5.88 -0.62 0.78
CA ASP A 154 -4.89 -0.79 -0.28
C ASP A 154 -3.50 -0.60 0.32
N PHE A 155 -2.53 -1.30 -0.24
CA PHE A 155 -1.15 -1.14 0.12
C PHE A 155 -0.23 -1.36 -1.08
N ARG A 156 0.94 -0.72 -1.04
CA ARG A 156 2.01 -0.90 -2.04
C ARG A 156 3.35 -0.63 -1.40
N GLN A 157 4.37 -1.38 -1.83
CA GLN A 157 5.74 -1.22 -1.35
C GLN A 157 6.41 0.00 -1.99
#